data_AF-A0A8J3YZU4-F1
#
_entry.id   AF-A0A8J3YZU4-F1
#
_cell.length_a   1.000
_cell.length_b   1.000
_cell.length_c   1.000
_cell.angle_alpha   90.00
_cell.angle_beta   90.00
_cell.angle_gamma   90.00
#
_symmetry.space_group_name_H-M   'P 1'
#
loop_
_entity.id
_entity.type
_entity.pdbx_description
1 polymer ?
#
loop_
_entity_poly.entity_id
_entity_poly.type
_entity_poly.pdbx_seq_one_letter_code
_entity_poly.pdbx_strand_id
1 'polypeptide(L)'
;MLTGRIILESLRVGSELRIPGLVTTWIGRQDVSSSTAPFQPDVWTLLDFEAPDEAYDALVDGLSGALAAGQGWYADFRVGANAAANAADKARGDAADKAHDNAADKARGDAAAKARDNADVNARGDADVNAPDDHVVVYAGRVFRYRVGDAAGRAEAMEYGRKEGIPENQLDWDG
;
A
#
# COMPACT_ATOMS: atom_id res chain seq x y z
N MET A 1 -4.91 2.42 -7.20
CA MET A 1 -3.87 3.48 -7.18
C MET A 1 -3.36 3.63 -5.75
N LEU A 2 -2.05 3.84 -5.58
CA LEU A 2 -1.41 4.11 -4.29
C LEU A 2 -1.24 5.63 -4.10
N THR A 3 -1.54 6.15 -2.91
CA THR A 3 -1.35 7.57 -2.57
C THR A 3 -0.76 7.71 -1.17
N GLY A 4 0.29 8.50 -1.00
CA GLY A 4 0.94 8.60 0.31
C GLY A 4 1.89 9.76 0.44
N ARG A 5 2.52 9.83 1.62
CA ARG A 5 3.49 10.86 2.00
C ARG A 5 4.73 10.23 2.59
N ILE A 6 5.90 10.78 2.27
CA ILE A 6 7.19 10.41 2.83
C ILE A 6 7.80 11.65 3.47
N ILE A 7 8.27 11.51 4.72
CA ILE A 7 9.15 12.50 5.35
C ILE A 7 10.59 12.10 4.98
N LEU A 8 11.32 12.92 4.23
CA LEU A 8 12.63 12.49 3.71
C LEU A 8 13.67 12.27 4.82
N GLU A 9 13.56 13.02 5.93
CA GLU A 9 14.41 12.87 7.11
C GLU A 9 14.17 11.54 7.87
N SER A 10 13.06 10.85 7.59
CA SER A 10 12.80 9.51 8.13
C SER A 10 13.64 8.40 7.50
N LEU A 11 14.27 8.67 6.35
CA LEU A 11 15.07 7.71 5.61
C LEU A 11 16.50 7.66 6.17
N ARG A 12 17.08 6.46 6.22
CA ARG A 12 18.50 6.33 6.58
C ARG A 12 19.36 7.00 5.50
N VAL A 13 20.41 7.70 5.96
CA VAL A 13 21.41 8.29 5.08
C VAL A 13 22.03 7.21 4.18
N GLY A 14 22.03 7.45 2.88
CA GLY A 14 22.54 6.53 1.86
C GLY A 14 21.55 5.48 1.36
N SER A 15 20.32 5.43 1.90
CA SER A 15 19.25 4.61 1.32
C SER A 15 18.79 5.17 -0.03
N GLU A 16 18.47 4.29 -0.97
CA GLU A 16 17.86 4.65 -2.25
C GLU A 16 16.46 4.05 -2.35
N LEU A 17 15.45 4.88 -2.62
CA LEU A 17 14.11 4.42 -2.98
C LEU A 17 13.96 4.47 -4.49
N ARG A 18 13.82 3.30 -5.11
CA ARG A 18 13.63 3.14 -6.57
C ARG A 18 12.32 2.41 -6.82
N ILE A 19 11.24 3.16 -6.88
CA ILE A 19 9.88 2.62 -7.04
C ILE A 19 9.41 2.86 -8.47
N PRO A 20 9.24 1.82 -9.31
CA PRO A 20 8.76 1.98 -10.68
C PRO A 20 7.39 2.64 -10.72
N GLY A 21 7.24 3.68 -11.55
CA GLY A 21 5.98 4.38 -11.73
C GLY A 21 5.57 5.30 -10.57
N LEU A 22 6.42 5.50 -9.56
CA LEU A 22 6.17 6.50 -8.53
C LEU A 22 6.29 7.91 -9.12
N VAL A 23 5.24 8.71 -8.93
CA VAL A 23 5.14 10.09 -9.35
C VAL A 23 5.08 10.96 -8.12
N THR A 24 6.01 11.91 -7.99
CA THR A 24 5.93 12.96 -6.98
C THR A 24 4.85 13.96 -7.39
N THR A 25 3.83 14.14 -6.55
CA THR A 25 2.73 15.08 -6.79
C THR A 25 2.96 16.41 -6.09
N TRP A 26 3.65 16.40 -4.95
CA TRP A 26 4.02 17.61 -4.22
C TRP A 26 5.29 17.42 -3.40
N ILE A 27 6.06 18.50 -3.25
CA ILE A 27 7.20 18.57 -2.33
C ILE A 27 7.18 19.90 -1.59
N GLY A 28 7.41 19.86 -0.29
CA GLY A 28 7.49 21.07 0.53
C GLY A 28 8.30 20.86 1.80
N ARG A 29 8.54 21.97 2.49
CA ARG A 29 9.24 21.99 3.78
C ARG A 29 8.35 22.61 4.82
N GLN A 30 8.25 21.98 5.98
CA GLN A 30 7.36 22.39 7.05
C GLN A 30 8.10 22.47 8.39
N ASP A 31 7.91 23.57 9.10
CA ASP A 31 8.29 23.69 10.51
C ASP A 31 7.29 22.90 11.35
N VAL A 32 7.81 21.93 12.07
CA VAL A 32 7.06 20.98 12.92
C VAL A 32 7.63 20.96 14.34
N SER A 33 8.42 21.97 14.72
CA SER A 33 9.08 22.08 16.03
C SER A 33 8.12 21.92 17.23
N SER A 34 6.83 22.19 17.05
CA SER A 34 5.81 22.00 18.09
C SER A 34 5.34 20.56 18.29
N SER A 35 5.70 19.63 17.39
CA SER A 35 5.16 18.26 17.33
C SER A 35 6.23 17.18 17.22
N THR A 36 7.52 17.53 17.25
CA THR A 36 8.66 16.61 17.09
C THR A 36 9.03 15.92 18.40
N ALA A 37 9.55 14.69 18.28
CA ALA A 37 10.33 14.08 19.35
C ALA A 37 11.74 14.71 19.43
N PRO A 38 12.45 14.64 20.58
CA PRO A 38 13.77 15.26 20.75
C PRO A 38 14.85 14.87 19.73
N PHE A 39 14.70 13.72 19.07
CA PHE A 39 15.63 13.19 18.06
C PHE A 39 15.19 13.49 16.62
N GLN A 40 14.02 14.11 16.42
CA GLN A 40 13.52 14.49 15.11
C GLN A 40 13.88 15.96 14.83
N PRO A 41 14.26 16.31 13.59
CA PRO A 41 14.56 17.69 13.24
C PRO A 41 13.30 18.56 13.26
N ASP A 42 13.47 19.85 13.53
CA ASP A 42 12.37 20.84 13.62
C ASP A 42 11.73 21.17 12.27
N VAL A 43 12.41 20.90 11.16
CA VAL A 43 11.91 21.14 9.81
C VAL A 43 11.98 19.86 9.02
N TRP A 44 10.85 19.43 8.47
CA TRP A 44 10.74 18.22 7.65
C TRP A 44 10.54 18.56 6.18
N THR A 45 11.12 17.73 5.32
CA THR A 45 10.85 17.72 3.88
C THR A 45 9.80 16.66 3.60
N LEU A 46 8.61 17.11 3.21
CA LEU A 46 7.47 16.27 2.91
C LEU A 46 7.38 16.05 1.40
N LEU A 47 7.25 14.79 0.99
CA LEU A 47 7.05 14.38 -0.40
C LEU A 47 5.76 13.60 -0.51
N ASP A 48 4.80 14.14 -1.25
CA ASP A 48 3.57 13.42 -1.61
C ASP A 48 3.76 12.70 -2.93
N PHE A 49 3.22 11.49 -3.01
CA PHE A 49 3.36 10.65 -4.19
C PHE A 49 2.08 9.92 -4.55
N GLU A 50 2.02 9.56 -5.82
CA GLU A 50 1.12 8.57 -6.36
C GLU A 50 1.93 7.45 -7.01
N ALA A 51 1.41 6.23 -7.00
CA ALA A 51 2.01 5.11 -7.71
C ALA A 51 0.95 4.12 -8.22
N PRO A 52 1.26 3.35 -9.27
CA PRO A 52 0.39 2.28 -9.74
C PRO A 52 0.35 1.13 -8.71
N ASP A 53 -0.70 0.31 -8.77
CA ASP A 53 -0.93 -0.75 -7.77
C ASP A 53 0.13 -1.85 -7.82
N GLU A 54 0.70 -2.06 -9.00
CA GLU A 54 1.80 -2.98 -9.25
C GLU A 54 3.09 -2.58 -8.51
N ALA A 55 3.20 -1.32 -8.07
CA ALA A 55 4.33 -0.84 -7.29
C ALA A 55 4.23 -1.18 -5.80
N TYR A 56 3.12 -1.78 -5.35
CA TYR A 56 2.85 -2.03 -3.92
C TYR A 56 3.99 -2.76 -3.22
N ASP A 57 4.39 -3.93 -3.72
CA ASP A 57 5.44 -4.74 -3.09
C ASP A 57 6.78 -3.98 -3.07
N ALA A 58 7.15 -3.35 -4.18
CA ALA A 58 8.38 -2.56 -4.27
C ALA A 58 8.39 -1.37 -3.31
N LEU A 59 7.24 -0.69 -3.15
CA LEU A 59 7.08 0.45 -2.25
C LEU A 59 7.19 0.01 -0.79
N VAL A 60 6.50 -1.07 -0.41
CA VAL A 60 6.52 -1.62 0.95
C VAL A 60 7.93 -2.08 1.32
N ASP A 61 8.56 -2.88 0.47
CA ASP A 61 9.92 -3.40 0.70
C ASP A 61 10.93 -2.26 0.73
N GLY A 62 10.81 -1.30 -0.20
CA GLY A 62 11.65 -0.13 -0.28
C GLY A 62 11.56 0.74 0.99
N LEU A 63 10.35 1.09 1.42
CA LEU A 63 10.13 1.92 2.61
C LEU A 63 10.55 1.20 3.90
N SER A 64 10.09 -0.04 4.10
CA SER A 64 10.45 -0.87 5.27
C SER A 64 11.96 -1.04 5.35
N GLY A 65 12.60 -1.22 4.20
CA GLY A 65 14.03 -1.32 4.05
C GLY A 65 14.77 0.00 4.21
N ALA A 66 14.19 1.17 3.94
CA ALA A 66 14.90 2.46 3.93
C ALA A 66 14.72 3.30 5.19
N LEU A 67 13.64 3.12 5.94
CA LEU A 67 13.32 3.89 7.15
C LEU A 67 14.38 3.70 8.25
N ALA A 68 14.65 4.78 8.98
CA ALA A 68 15.52 4.76 10.15
C ALA A 68 14.80 4.16 11.36
N ALA A 69 15.31 3.04 11.87
CA ALA A 69 14.77 2.37 13.06
C ALA A 69 15.11 3.14 14.34
N GLY A 70 14.25 3.03 15.36
CA GLY A 70 14.51 3.57 16.71
C GLY A 70 14.54 5.10 16.84
N GLN A 71 14.12 5.82 15.80
CA GLN A 71 14.01 7.29 15.79
C GLN A 71 12.55 7.74 15.60
N GLY A 72 11.59 6.90 15.98
CA GLY A 72 10.17 7.24 15.95
C GLY A 72 9.66 7.61 14.56
N TRP A 73 10.03 6.85 13.53
CA TRP A 73 9.61 7.11 12.15
C TRP A 73 8.67 6.03 11.63
N TYR A 74 7.71 6.47 10.81
CA TYR A 74 6.90 5.62 9.96
C TYR A 74 6.62 6.35 8.64
N ALA A 75 6.19 5.59 7.64
CA ALA A 75 5.56 6.12 6.45
C ALA A 75 4.20 5.45 6.28
N ASP A 76 3.22 6.16 5.75
CA ASP A 76 1.90 5.59 5.49
C ASP A 76 1.36 5.98 4.12
N PHE A 77 0.50 5.12 3.57
CA PHE A 77 -0.15 5.36 2.30
C PHE A 77 -1.47 4.59 2.20
N ARG A 78 -2.35 5.06 1.30
CA ARG A 78 -3.62 4.43 0.97
C ARG A 78 -3.49 3.60 -0.28
N VAL A 79 -4.22 2.48 -0.28
CA VAL A 79 -4.38 1.59 -1.43
C VAL A 79 -5.84 1.71 -1.85
N GLY A 80 -6.07 2.35 -3.00
CA GLY A 80 -7.41 2.55 -3.54
C GLY A 80 -8.18 1.22 -3.67
N ALA A 81 -9.48 1.20 -3.38
CA ALA A 81 -10.32 -0.01 -3.42
C ALA A 81 -10.17 -0.88 -4.69
N ASN A 82 -9.92 -0.26 -5.84
CA ASN A 82 -9.74 -0.95 -7.13
C ASN A 82 -8.39 -1.70 -7.26
N ALA A 83 -7.43 -1.45 -6.36
CA ALA A 83 -6.11 -2.09 -6.33
C ALA A 83 -6.13 -3.48 -5.66
N ALA A 84 -6.88 -3.59 -4.56
CA ALA A 84 -6.98 -4.83 -3.79
C ALA A 84 -7.69 -5.94 -4.58
N ALA A 85 -8.67 -5.57 -5.41
CA ALA A 85 -9.32 -6.48 -6.35
C ALA A 85 -8.33 -7.04 -7.40
N ASN A 86 -7.43 -6.19 -7.93
CA ASN A 86 -6.47 -6.58 -8.96
C ASN A 86 -5.35 -7.52 -8.43
N ALA A 87 -4.89 -7.34 -7.20
CA ALA A 87 -3.90 -8.23 -6.58
C ALA A 87 -4.47 -9.64 -6.30
N ALA A 88 -5.73 -9.73 -5.86
CA ALA A 88 -6.43 -10.99 -5.63
C ALA A 88 -6.77 -11.74 -6.94
N ASP A 89 -6.99 -11.02 -8.04
CA ASP A 89 -7.17 -11.60 -9.37
C ASP A 89 -5.85 -12.10 -9.98
N LYS A 90 -4.73 -11.40 -9.76
CA LYS A 90 -3.41 -11.87 -10.20
C LYS A 90 -2.98 -13.16 -9.51
N ALA A 91 -3.21 -13.27 -8.20
CA ALA A 91 -2.93 -14.49 -7.44
C ALA A 91 -3.78 -15.71 -7.89
N ARG A 92 -4.98 -15.48 -8.45
CA ARG A 92 -5.82 -16.53 -9.05
C ARG A 92 -5.42 -16.84 -10.50
N GLY A 93 -5.01 -15.84 -11.29
CA GLY A 93 -4.51 -16.02 -12.65
C GLY A 93 -3.24 -16.85 -12.71
N ASP A 94 -2.27 -16.59 -11.84
CA ASP A 94 -0.98 -17.31 -11.77
C ASP A 94 -1.09 -18.77 -11.32
N ALA A 95 -2.22 -19.12 -10.68
CA ALA A 95 -2.59 -20.49 -10.33
C ALA A 95 -3.34 -21.21 -11.46
N ALA A 96 -4.13 -20.48 -12.26
CA ALA A 96 -4.89 -21.03 -13.38
C ALA A 96 -4.01 -21.30 -14.61
N ASP A 97 -3.02 -20.45 -14.88
CA ASP A 97 -2.09 -20.58 -16.02
C ASP A 97 -1.13 -21.78 -15.89
N LYS A 98 -0.91 -22.31 -14.69
CA LYS A 98 -0.09 -23.53 -14.48
C LYS A 98 -0.83 -24.84 -14.71
N ALA A 99 -2.10 -24.80 -15.15
CA ALA A 99 -2.94 -25.99 -15.30
C ALA A 99 -3.43 -26.27 -16.73
N HIS A 100 -2.90 -25.61 -17.77
CA HIS A 100 -3.37 -25.81 -19.15
C HIS A 100 -2.29 -26.19 -20.17
N ASP A 101 -1.37 -27.07 -19.81
CA ASP A 101 -0.58 -27.84 -20.77
C ASP A 101 -0.95 -29.33 -20.68
N ASN A 102 -2.12 -29.71 -21.21
CA ASN A 102 -2.23 -31.01 -21.87
C ASN A 102 -3.33 -31.05 -22.93
N ALA A 103 -2.91 -31.43 -24.13
CA ALA A 103 -3.65 -31.34 -25.38
C ALA A 103 -4.81 -32.34 -25.47
N ALA A 104 -6.03 -31.94 -25.15
CA ALA A 104 -7.23 -32.72 -25.50
C ALA A 104 -8.54 -31.92 -25.39
N ASP A 105 -8.73 -30.82 -26.11
CA ASP A 105 -10.09 -30.30 -26.32
C ASP A 105 -10.16 -29.32 -27.50
N LYS A 106 -10.19 -29.86 -28.72
CA LYS A 106 -10.39 -29.06 -29.94
C LYS A 106 -11.64 -29.45 -30.72
N ALA A 107 -12.65 -30.02 -30.05
CA ALA A 107 -13.87 -30.47 -30.72
C ALA A 107 -15.11 -30.38 -29.82
N ARG A 108 -15.47 -29.17 -29.40
CA ARG A 108 -16.85 -28.78 -29.03
C ARG A 108 -16.90 -27.29 -28.69
N GLY A 109 -17.67 -26.49 -29.42
CA GLY A 109 -18.30 -25.32 -28.78
C GLY A 109 -18.40 -23.97 -29.49
N ASP A 110 -18.43 -23.88 -30.82
CA ASP A 110 -18.66 -22.60 -31.53
C ASP A 110 -20.04 -21.93 -31.29
N ALA A 111 -20.88 -22.48 -30.41
CA ALA A 111 -22.17 -21.88 -30.02
C ALA A 111 -22.37 -21.69 -28.50
N ALA A 112 -21.44 -22.14 -27.65
CA ALA A 112 -21.58 -22.05 -26.18
C ALA A 112 -20.57 -21.09 -25.52
N ALA A 113 -19.50 -20.70 -26.21
CA ALA A 113 -18.48 -19.80 -25.65
C ALA A 113 -18.97 -18.33 -25.58
N LYS A 114 -19.69 -17.84 -26.59
CA LYS A 114 -20.09 -16.42 -26.67
C LYS A 114 -21.18 -15.96 -25.70
N ALA A 115 -21.86 -16.89 -25.02
CA ALA A 115 -22.89 -16.56 -24.02
C ALA A 115 -22.36 -16.53 -22.58
N ARG A 116 -21.18 -17.12 -22.32
CA ARG A 116 -20.55 -17.11 -20.98
C ARG A 116 -19.63 -15.91 -20.79
N ASP A 117 -19.03 -15.44 -21.87
CA ASP A 117 -18.16 -14.26 -21.86
C ASP A 117 -18.88 -12.97 -21.46
N ASN A 118 -20.21 -12.91 -21.44
CA ASN A 118 -20.97 -11.70 -21.06
C ASN A 118 -21.69 -11.81 -19.69
N ALA A 119 -21.86 -13.03 -19.15
CA ALA A 119 -22.48 -13.24 -17.84
C ALA A 119 -21.45 -13.17 -16.71
N ASP A 120 -20.21 -13.61 -16.95
CA ASP A 120 -19.12 -13.57 -15.96
C ASP A 120 -18.53 -12.16 -15.78
N VAL A 121 -18.62 -11.27 -16.78
CA VAL A 121 -18.17 -9.87 -16.64
C VAL A 121 -19.12 -9.05 -15.79
N ASN A 122 -20.43 -9.34 -15.86
CA ASN A 122 -21.43 -8.63 -15.06
C ASN A 122 -21.49 -9.12 -13.60
N ALA A 123 -21.00 -10.33 -13.30
CA ALA A 123 -20.90 -10.82 -11.92
C ALA A 123 -19.59 -10.41 -11.22
N ARG A 124 -18.56 -9.97 -11.98
CA ARG A 124 -17.28 -9.46 -11.46
C ARG A 124 -17.26 -7.93 -11.26
N GLY A 125 -18.30 -7.24 -11.73
CA GLY A 125 -18.41 -5.77 -11.72
C GLY A 125 -18.94 -5.14 -10.43
N ASP A 126 -19.30 -5.94 -9.42
CA ASP A 126 -19.86 -5.46 -8.15
C ASP A 126 -18.90 -5.66 -6.97
N ALA A 127 -17.59 -5.52 -7.20
CA ALA A 127 -16.70 -5.15 -6.10
C ALA A 127 -17.16 -3.77 -5.64
N ASP A 128 -17.81 -3.72 -4.46
CA ASP A 128 -18.44 -2.53 -3.89
C ASP A 128 -17.68 -1.25 -4.28
N VAL A 129 -18.30 -0.46 -5.16
CA VAL A 129 -17.72 0.79 -5.68
C VAL A 129 -17.53 1.85 -4.59
N ASN A 130 -17.93 1.54 -3.34
CA ASN A 130 -17.68 2.30 -2.12
C ASN A 130 -16.89 1.52 -1.07
N ALA A 131 -16.27 0.38 -1.42
CA ALA A 131 -15.44 -0.35 -0.47
C ALA A 131 -14.34 0.59 0.05
N PRO A 132 -14.10 0.66 1.37
CA PRO A 132 -13.09 1.58 1.89
C PRO A 132 -11.71 1.21 1.36
N ASP A 133 -10.85 2.19 1.16
CA ASP A 133 -9.43 1.96 0.85
C ASP A 133 -8.75 1.16 1.98
N ASP A 134 -7.64 0.48 1.67
CA ASP A 134 -6.77 -0.02 2.73
C ASP A 134 -5.78 1.07 3.14
N HIS A 135 -5.48 1.13 4.44
CA HIS A 135 -4.41 1.94 5.00
C HIS A 135 -3.20 1.06 5.30
N VAL A 136 -2.04 1.48 4.83
CA VAL A 136 -0.78 0.79 5.03
C VAL A 136 0.13 1.66 5.86
N VAL A 137 0.64 1.11 6.94
CA VAL A 137 1.62 1.75 7.83
C VAL A 137 2.91 0.95 7.76
N VAL A 138 3.99 1.62 7.41
CA VAL A 138 5.32 1.04 7.24
C VAL A 138 6.25 1.60 8.31
N TYR A 139 6.78 0.70 9.12
CA TYR A 139 7.89 0.94 10.03
C TYR A 139 9.16 0.30 9.47
N ALA A 140 10.31 0.63 10.06
CA ALA A 140 11.55 -0.06 9.72
C ALA A 140 11.42 -1.57 10.00
N GLY A 141 11.48 -2.39 8.96
CA GLY A 141 11.39 -3.85 9.06
C GLY A 141 10.00 -4.44 9.36
N ARG A 142 8.94 -3.63 9.46
CA ARG A 142 7.58 -4.10 9.79
C ARG A 142 6.51 -3.31 9.05
N VAL A 143 5.49 -4.00 8.56
CA VAL A 143 4.41 -3.43 7.75
C VAL A 143 3.08 -3.90 8.31
N PHE A 144 2.12 -2.98 8.40
CA PHE A 144 0.73 -3.24 8.75
C PHE A 144 -0.16 -2.77 7.61
N ARG A 145 -1.15 -3.59 7.24
CA ARG A 145 -2.19 -3.23 6.29
C ARG A 145 -3.53 -3.58 6.91
N TYR A 146 -4.44 -2.61 6.94
CA TYR A 146 -5.79 -2.82 7.44
C TYR A 146 -6.78 -2.00 6.62
N ARG A 147 -8.04 -2.42 6.63
CA ARG A 147 -9.12 -1.70 5.96
C ARG A 147 -9.41 -0.41 6.73
N VAL A 148 -9.64 0.71 6.06
CA VAL A 148 -10.14 1.92 6.73
C VAL A 148 -11.47 1.59 7.43
N GLY A 149 -11.62 1.99 8.70
CA GLY A 149 -12.67 1.54 9.61
C GLY A 149 -12.31 0.34 10.50
N ASP A 150 -11.26 -0.43 10.18
CA ASP A 150 -10.79 -1.54 11.03
C ASP A 150 -10.02 -1.01 12.25
N ALA A 151 -10.76 -0.89 13.36
CA ALA A 151 -10.20 -0.44 14.63
C ALA A 151 -9.16 -1.42 15.21
N ALA A 152 -9.27 -2.72 14.95
CA ALA A 152 -8.34 -3.71 15.50
C ALA A 152 -7.00 -3.66 14.76
N GLY A 153 -7.03 -3.67 13.43
CA GLY A 153 -5.82 -3.51 12.61
C GLY A 153 -5.11 -2.19 12.87
N ARG A 154 -5.87 -1.08 12.99
CA ARG A 154 -5.31 0.22 13.37
C ARG A 154 -4.66 0.18 14.75
N ALA A 155 -5.33 -0.39 15.75
CA ALA A 155 -4.78 -0.48 17.10
C ALA A 155 -3.47 -1.28 17.17
N GLU A 156 -3.36 -2.38 16.40
CA GLU A 156 -2.13 -3.17 16.31
C GLU A 156 -0.97 -2.33 15.74
N ALA A 157 -1.22 -1.60 14.65
CA ALA A 157 -0.22 -0.71 14.06
C ALA A 157 0.22 0.38 15.04
N MET A 158 -0.72 1.03 15.73
CA MET A 158 -0.40 2.07 16.73
C MET A 158 0.36 1.49 17.93
N GLU A 159 0.02 0.29 18.40
CA GLU A 159 0.75 -0.37 19.49
C GLU A 159 2.21 -0.63 19.11
N TYR A 160 2.47 -1.05 17.87
CA TYR A 160 3.83 -1.20 17.38
C TYR A 160 4.55 0.15 17.33
N GLY A 161 3.90 1.19 16.81
CA GLY A 161 4.49 2.54 16.73
C GLY A 161 4.90 3.11 18.09
N ARG A 162 4.08 2.90 19.12
CA ARG A 162 4.42 3.29 20.50
C ARG A 162 5.67 2.58 21.00
N LYS A 163 5.86 1.29 20.66
CA LYS A 163 7.05 0.51 21.03
C LYS A 163 8.31 1.03 20.33
N GLU A 164 8.17 1.54 19.11
CA GLU A 164 9.25 2.18 18.34
C GLU A 164 9.55 3.63 18.78
N GLY A 165 8.86 4.14 19.81
CA GLY A 165 9.10 5.47 20.38
C GLY A 165 8.43 6.61 19.62
N ILE A 166 7.40 6.31 18.83
CA ILE A 166 6.64 7.32 18.09
C ILE A 166 5.74 8.09 19.07
N PRO A 167 5.78 9.43 19.08
CA PRO A 167 4.89 10.25 19.91
C PRO A 167 3.41 9.97 19.64
N GLU A 168 2.59 9.93 20.70
CA GLU A 168 1.16 9.62 20.61
C GLU A 168 0.41 10.59 19.67
N ASN A 169 0.80 11.86 19.68
CA ASN A 169 0.21 12.89 18.81
C ASN A 169 0.58 12.73 17.32
N GLN A 170 1.51 11.83 16.99
CA GLN A 170 1.86 11.48 15.60
C GLN A 170 1.20 10.16 15.16
N LEU A 171 0.54 9.44 16.06
CA LEU A 171 -0.27 8.26 15.78
C LEU A 171 -1.75 8.66 15.71
N ASP A 172 -2.06 9.69 14.92
CA ASP A 172 -3.34 10.38 14.85
C ASP A 172 -4.22 9.94 13.66
N TRP A 173 -3.95 8.77 13.09
CA TRP A 173 -4.72 8.25 11.96
C TRP A 173 -6.19 8.06 12.31
N ASP A 174 -7.04 8.89 11.71
CA ASP A 174 -8.50 8.77 11.83
C ASP A 174 -8.99 7.41 11.33
N GLY A 175 -10.09 6.96 11.92
CA GLY A 175 -10.69 5.66 11.67
C GLY A 175 -11.59 5.59 10.45
#